data_AF-A0A955E536-F1
#
_entry.id   AF-A0A955E536-F1
#
_cell.length_a   1.000
_cell.length_b   1.000
_cell.length_c   1.000
_cell.angle_alpha   90.00
_cell.angle_beta   90.00
_cell.angle_gamma   90.00
#
_symmetry.space_group_name_H-M   'P 1'
#
loop_
_entity.id
_entity.type
_entity.pdbx_description
1 polymer ?
#
loop_
_entity_poly.entity_id
_entity_poly.type
_entity_poly.pdbx_seq_one_letter_code
_entity_poly.pdbx_strand_id
1 'polypeptide(L)'
;MSDEAPINQKPTPPPRTPLRAYIPEGTTLQAAEHFETVLKQRRTVRHFSDRPVPRAVIESVIRSAGSAPSGANIQPWRFVAVSN
;
A
#
# COMPACT_ATOMS: atom_id res chain seq x y z
N MET A 1 -19.96 -37.21 2.21
CA MET A 1 -19.01 -37.01 3.32
C MET A 1 -18.41 -35.64 3.11
N SER A 2 -18.99 -34.65 3.78
CA SER A 2 -18.60 -33.25 3.68
C SER A 2 -17.43 -33.03 4.63
N ASP A 3 -16.24 -32.78 4.09
CA ASP A 3 -15.08 -32.33 4.87
C ASP A 3 -15.36 -30.90 5.35
N GLU A 4 -16.05 -30.79 6.48
CA GLU A 4 -16.17 -29.53 7.21
C GLU A 4 -14.85 -29.30 7.94
N ALA A 5 -13.96 -28.49 7.34
CA ALA A 5 -12.71 -28.13 7.96
C ALA A 5 -13.00 -27.45 9.32
N PRO A 6 -12.33 -27.84 10.42
CA PRO A 6 -12.71 -27.41 11.75
C PRO A 6 -12.58 -25.89 11.91
N ILE A 7 -13.67 -25.28 12.39
CA ILE A 7 -13.90 -23.84 12.60
C ILE A 7 -12.83 -23.15 13.49
N ASN A 8 -11.93 -23.93 14.13
CA ASN A 8 -10.94 -23.45 15.08
C ASN A 8 -9.47 -23.58 14.62
N GLN A 9 -9.23 -23.68 13.32
CA GLN A 9 -7.86 -23.69 12.80
C GLN A 9 -7.30 -22.26 12.80
N LYS A 10 -6.31 -22.00 13.67
CA LYS A 10 -5.57 -20.73 13.61
C LYS A 10 -4.99 -20.56 12.20
N PRO A 11 -5.21 -19.41 11.54
CA PRO A 11 -4.64 -19.19 10.22
C PRO A 11 -3.13 -19.38 10.29
N THR A 12 -2.59 -20.14 9.33
CA THR A 12 -1.15 -20.31 9.21
C THR A 12 -0.52 -18.92 9.05
N PRO A 13 0.49 -18.56 9.87
CA PRO A 13 1.15 -17.28 9.72
C PRO A 13 1.75 -17.19 8.31
N PRO A 14 1.72 -16.01 7.67
CA PRO A 14 2.33 -15.85 6.36
C PRO A 14 3.82 -16.22 6.42
N PRO A 15 4.38 -16.75 5.32
CA PRO A 15 5.80 -17.08 5.27
C PRO A 15 6.65 -15.85 5.57
N ARG A 16 7.73 -16.04 6.34
CA ARG A 16 8.72 -14.98 6.58
C ARG A 16 9.47 -14.70 5.29
N THR A 17 9.18 -13.56 4.67
CA THR A 17 9.91 -13.10 3.49
C THR A 17 11.09 -12.23 3.95
N PRO A 18 12.34 -12.53 3.57
CA PRO A 18 13.48 -11.70 3.93
C PRO A 18 13.32 -10.30 3.32
N LEU A 19 13.79 -9.28 4.04
CA LEU A 19 13.78 -7.90 3.55
C LEU A 19 14.64 -7.80 2.29
N ARG A 20 14.01 -7.44 1.16
CA ARG A 20 14.73 -7.04 -0.04
C ARG A 20 14.96 -5.53 0.02
N ALA A 21 16.22 -5.12 0.17
CA ALA A 21 16.57 -3.71 0.17
C ALA A 21 16.19 -3.06 -1.18
N TYR A 22 15.60 -1.88 -1.12
CA TYR A 22 15.44 -1.03 -2.29
C TYR A 22 16.82 -0.50 -2.71
N ILE A 23 17.18 -0.70 -3.98
CA ILE A 23 18.40 -0.17 -4.58
C ILE A 23 17.97 0.91 -5.57
N PRO A 24 18.19 2.20 -5.27
CA PRO A 24 17.83 3.27 -6.19
C PRO A 24 18.76 3.27 -7.41
N GLU A 25 18.27 3.87 -8.50
CA GLU A 25 19.15 4.33 -9.56
C GLU A 25 19.99 5.51 -9.02
N GLY A 26 21.32 5.42 -9.15
CA GLY A 26 22.25 6.40 -8.59
C GLY A 26 22.54 6.20 -7.09
N THR A 27 22.98 7.27 -6.44
CA THR A 27 23.30 7.26 -5.01
C THR A 27 22.05 7.34 -4.14
N THR A 28 22.15 6.87 -2.89
CA THR A 28 21.06 6.98 -1.91
C THR A 28 20.67 8.43 -1.62
N LEU A 29 21.63 9.36 -1.67
CA LEU A 29 21.39 10.78 -1.50
C LEU A 29 20.54 11.35 -2.64
N GLN A 30 20.90 11.06 -3.90
CA GLN A 30 20.14 11.52 -5.06
C GLN A 30 18.69 10.99 -5.04
N ALA A 31 18.48 9.74 -4.62
CA ALA A 31 17.14 9.18 -4.47
C ALA A 31 16.33 9.91 -3.38
N ALA A 32 16.97 10.25 -2.26
CA ALA A 32 16.34 11.00 -1.18
C ALA A 32 15.97 12.43 -1.61
N GLU A 33 16.87 13.14 -2.29
CA GLU A 33 16.64 14.50 -2.81
C GLU A 33 15.52 14.53 -3.86
N HIS A 34 15.48 13.52 -4.74
CA HIS A 34 14.39 13.37 -5.70
C HIS A 34 13.04 13.18 -4.99
N PHE A 35 12.98 12.28 -4.01
CA PHE A 35 11.77 12.04 -3.25
C PHE A 35 11.33 13.27 -2.44
N GLU A 36 12.27 13.99 -1.82
CA GLU A 36 12.01 15.26 -1.12
C GLU A 36 11.40 16.29 -2.06
N THR A 37 11.94 16.43 -3.28
CA THR A 37 11.43 17.33 -4.31
C THR A 37 9.97 17.00 -4.67
N VAL A 38 9.67 15.71 -4.89
CA VAL A 38 8.30 15.24 -5.17
C VAL A 38 7.35 15.58 -4.02
N LEU A 39 7.75 15.33 -2.77
CA LEU A 39 6.93 15.62 -1.59
C LEU A 39 6.70 17.13 -1.38
N LYS A 40 7.70 17.97 -1.64
CA LYS A 40 7.58 19.44 -1.54
C LYS A 40 6.56 20.02 -2.53
N GLN A 41 6.38 19.41 -3.69
CA GLN A 41 5.42 19.85 -4.70
C GLN A 41 3.96 19.52 -4.32
N ARG A 42 3.72 18.57 -3.40
CA ARG A 42 2.37 18.16 -3.01
C ARG A 42 1.65 19.30 -2.27
N ARG A 43 0.46 19.66 -2.76
CA ARG A 43 -0.45 20.61 -2.12
C ARG A 43 -1.81 19.96 -1.85
N THR A 44 -2.50 20.42 -0.82
CA THR A 44 -3.91 20.06 -0.62
C THR A 44 -4.76 20.80 -1.64
N VAL A 45 -5.31 20.08 -2.62
CA VAL A 45 -6.20 20.60 -3.66
C VAL A 45 -7.65 20.40 -3.24
N ARG A 46 -8.52 21.36 -3.54
CA ARG A 46 -9.97 21.33 -3.23
C ARG A 46 -10.86 21.50 -4.46
N HIS A 47 -10.28 21.59 -5.65
CA HIS A 47 -10.97 21.72 -6.93
C HIS A 47 -10.46 20.60 -7.84
N PHE A 48 -11.34 19.65 -8.18
CA PHE A 48 -10.98 18.45 -8.92
C PHE A 48 -11.61 18.48 -10.32
N SER A 49 -10.95 17.82 -11.27
CA SER A 49 -11.46 17.66 -12.65
C SER A 49 -12.24 16.34 -12.75
N ASP A 50 -13.25 16.30 -13.63
CA ASP A 50 -14.02 15.09 -13.94
C ASP A 50 -13.29 14.10 -14.85
N ARG A 51 -12.00 14.33 -15.16
CA ARG A 51 -11.21 13.37 -15.94
C ARG A 51 -11.13 12.02 -15.21
N PRO A 52 -11.44 10.90 -15.87
CA PRO A 52 -11.36 9.60 -15.24
C PRO A 52 -9.91 9.24 -14.89
N VAL A 53 -9.74 8.58 -13.75
CA VAL A 53 -8.47 8.01 -13.31
C VAL A 53 -8.55 6.49 -13.46
N PRO A 54 -7.57 5.82 -14.10
CA PRO A 54 -7.59 4.36 -14.22
C PRO A 54 -7.63 3.69 -12.85
N ARG A 55 -8.53 2.70 -12.69
CA ARG A 55 -8.70 1.95 -11.43
C ARG A 55 -7.38 1.36 -10.91
N ALA A 56 -6.54 0.85 -11.81
CA ALA A 56 -5.24 0.28 -11.46
C ALA A 56 -4.31 1.27 -10.73
N VAL A 57 -4.42 2.57 -11.03
CA VAL A 57 -3.68 3.62 -10.31
C VAL A 57 -4.17 3.72 -8.87
N ILE A 58 -5.49 3.75 -8.66
CA ILE A 58 -6.11 3.79 -7.32
C ILE A 58 -5.74 2.55 -6.51
N GLU A 59 -5.78 1.37 -7.12
CA GLU A 59 -5.39 0.13 -6.44
C GLU A 59 -3.90 0.11 -6.07
N SER A 60 -3.03 0.66 -6.93
CA SER A 60 -1.60 0.75 -6.64
C SER A 60 -1.31 1.66 -5.44
N VAL A 61 -1.96 2.82 -5.35
CA VAL A 61 -1.76 3.72 -4.21
C VAL A 61 -2.32 3.13 -2.90
N ILE A 62 -3.43 2.38 -2.98
CA ILE A 62 -3.98 1.66 -1.82
C ILE A 62 -3.03 0.54 -1.37
N ARG A 63 -2.46 -0.24 -2.30
CA ARG A 63 -1.45 -1.25 -1.96
C ARG A 63 -0.23 -0.64 -1.27
N SER A 64 0.24 0.52 -1.72
CA SER A 64 1.32 1.25 -1.06
C SER A 64 0.92 1.71 0.35
N ALA A 65 -0.30 2.20 0.54
CA ALA A 65 -0.77 2.59 1.88
C ALA A 65 -0.85 1.39 2.84
N GLY A 66 -1.28 0.22 2.33
CA GLY A 66 -1.36 -1.03 3.09
C GLY A 66 -0.01 -1.59 3.55
N SER A 67 1.12 -1.10 3.02
CA SER A 67 2.46 -1.53 3.47
C SER A 67 2.94 -0.80 4.74
N ALA A 68 2.12 0.10 5.31
CA ALA A 68 2.43 0.70 6.59
C ALA A 68 2.55 -0.39 7.69
N PRO A 69 3.44 -0.23 8.69
CA PRO A 69 3.46 -1.14 9.82
C PRO A 69 2.18 -0.99 10.66
N SER A 70 1.74 -2.09 11.29
CA SER A 70 0.64 -2.07 12.25
C SER A 70 1.00 -2.86 13.51
N GLY A 71 0.46 -2.43 14.66
CA GLY A 71 0.63 -3.14 15.92
C GLY A 71 0.17 -4.59 15.79
N ALA A 72 1.01 -5.54 16.18
CA ALA A 72 0.77 -6.98 16.01
C ALA A 72 0.37 -7.41 14.57
N ASN A 73 0.75 -6.61 13.56
CA ASN A 73 0.44 -6.84 12.15
C ASN A 73 -1.07 -7.03 11.85
N ILE A 74 -1.95 -6.42 12.65
CA ILE A 74 -3.41 -6.61 12.52
C ILE A 74 -4.01 -5.89 11.30
N GLN A 75 -3.25 -5.00 10.65
CA GLN A 75 -3.67 -4.23 9.48
C GLN A 75 -5.07 -3.60 9.68
N PRO A 76 -5.24 -2.70 10.68
CA PRO A 76 -6.54 -2.23 11.14
C PRO A 76 -7.15 -1.17 10.21
N TRP A 77 -6.95 -1.29 8.91
CA TRP A 77 -7.41 -0.36 7.89
C TRP A 77 -8.36 -1.03 6.92
N ARG A 78 -9.42 -0.30 6.56
CA ARG A 78 -10.28 -0.63 5.43
C ARG A 78 -10.34 0.57 4.50
N PHE A 79 -9.89 0.37 3.26
CA PHE A 79 -9.99 1.38 2.21
C PHE A 79 -11.30 1.18 1.44
N VAL A 80 -12.12 2.24 1.34
CA VAL A 80 -13.38 2.24 0.59
C VAL A 80 -13.26 3.25 -0.53
N ALA A 81 -13.26 2.76 -1.78
CA ALA A 81 -13.28 3.59 -2.98
C ALA A 81 -14.71 3.68 -3.51
N VAL A 82 -15.18 4.90 -3.77
CA VAL A 82 -16.55 5.17 -4.26
C VAL A 82 -16.47 5.72 -5.68
N SER A 83 -17.25 5.13 -6.58
CA SER A 83 -17.49 5.59 -7.94
C SER A 83 -18.95 5.30 -8.29
N ASN A 84 -19.56 6.14 -9.12
CA ASN A 84 -20.93 5.96 -9.62
C ASN A 84 -20.97 5.05 -10.84
#